data_AF-A0AAP3AKP7-F1
#
_entry.id   AF-A0AAP3AKP7-F1
#
_cell.length_a   1.000
_cell.length_b   1.000
_cell.length_c   1.000
_cell.angle_alpha   90.00
_cell.angle_beta   90.00
_cell.angle_gamma   90.00
#
_symmetry.space_group_name_H-M   'P 1'
#
loop_
_entity.id
_entity.type
_entity.pdbx_description
1 polymer ?
#
loop_
_entity_poly.entity_id
_entity_poly.type
_entity_poly.pdbx_seq_one_letter_code
_entity_poly.pdbx_strand_id
1 'polypeptide(L)'
;MPLLRHEIGDVLRDVRQLQGRTLREVSHDARVSLGYLSEVERGQKEASSELLASICQALDIPLSYLLREVSDRLVEQEGMVVPDTLPDDLTDP
;
A
#
# COMPACT_ATOMS: atom_id res chain seq x y z
N MET A 1 2.93 11.96 -13.10
CA MET A 1 2.26 10.74 -12.65
C MET A 1 3.19 9.99 -11.71
N PRO A 2 2.85 9.90 -10.41
CA PRO A 2 3.57 9.06 -9.46
C PRO A 2 3.61 7.60 -9.92
N LEU A 3 4.61 6.83 -9.48
CA LEU A 3 4.71 5.41 -9.79
C LEU A 3 4.04 4.62 -8.68
N LEU A 4 3.13 3.72 -9.05
CA LEU A 4 2.33 2.93 -8.12
C LEU A 4 3.17 2.23 -7.05
N ARG A 5 4.33 1.65 -7.43
CA ARG A 5 5.23 0.98 -6.48
C ARG A 5 5.82 1.90 -5.40
N HIS A 6 5.96 3.20 -5.65
CA HIS A 6 6.42 4.13 -4.62
C HIS A 6 5.33 4.34 -3.59
N GLU A 7 4.10 4.64 -4.02
CA GLU A 7 2.97 4.85 -3.11
C GLU A 7 2.64 3.59 -2.30
N ILE A 8 2.67 2.41 -2.93
CA ILE A 8 2.54 1.13 -2.23
C ILE A 8 3.66 0.97 -1.19
N GLY A 9 4.91 1.23 -1.58
CA GLY A 9 6.06 1.09 -0.70
C GLY A 9 5.97 1.99 0.52
N ASP A 10 5.55 3.24 0.33
CA ASP A 10 5.42 4.23 1.40
C ASP A 10 4.28 3.86 2.36
N VAL A 11 3.10 3.45 1.87
CA VAL A 11 2.01 3.00 2.75
C VAL A 11 2.42 1.78 3.57
N LEU A 12 3.05 0.78 2.95
CA LEU A 12 3.53 -0.41 3.66
C LEU A 12 4.55 -0.05 4.74
N ARG A 13 5.47 0.86 4.42
CA ARG A 13 6.47 1.36 5.37
C ARG A 13 5.82 2.10 6.53
N ASP A 14 4.85 2.96 6.27
CA ASP A 14 4.17 3.76 7.29
C ASP A 14 3.37 2.87 8.25
N VAL A 15 2.62 1.90 7.72
CA VAL A 15 1.92 0.90 8.54
C VAL A 15 2.91 0.14 9.43
N ARG A 16 4.01 -0.35 8.85
CA ARG A 16 5.04 -1.06 9.62
C ARG A 16 5.63 -0.19 10.73
N GLN A 17 5.96 1.07 10.43
CA GLN A 17 6.54 1.99 11.39
C GLN A 17 5.55 2.36 12.50
N LEU A 18 4.27 2.54 12.17
CA LEU A 18 3.20 2.80 13.14
C LEU A 18 3.03 1.64 14.12
N GLN A 19 3.20 0.40 13.65
CA GLN A 19 3.22 -0.80 14.51
C GLN A 19 4.50 -0.93 15.34
N GLY A 20 5.51 -0.07 15.13
CA GLY A 20 6.82 -0.16 15.80
C GLY A 20 7.64 -1.37 15.36
N ARG A 21 7.30 -1.99 14.22
CA ARG A 21 7.93 -3.24 13.76
C ARG A 21 9.11 -2.97 12.84
N THR A 22 10.11 -3.82 12.93
CA THR A 22 11.30 -3.80 12.09
C THR A 22 11.06 -4.48 10.75
N LEU A 23 11.87 -4.13 9.74
CA LEU A 23 11.90 -4.85 8.45
C LEU A 23 12.12 -6.36 8.65
N ARG A 24 12.95 -6.74 9.64
CA ARG A 24 13.27 -8.16 9.91
C ARG A 24 12.03 -8.92 10.37
N GLU A 25 11.26 -8.38 11.31
CA GLU A 25 10.04 -9.00 11.81
C GLU A 25 9.01 -9.19 10.70
N VAL A 26 8.71 -8.13 9.94
CA VAL A 26 7.71 -8.20 8.87
C VAL A 26 8.15 -9.11 7.73
N SER A 27 9.43 -9.05 7.32
CA SER A 27 9.94 -9.92 6.25
C SER A 27 9.88 -11.39 6.63
N HIS A 28 10.12 -11.72 7.91
CA HIS A 28 9.99 -13.08 8.42
C HIS A 28 8.56 -13.60 8.31
N ASP A 29 7.58 -12.81 8.80
CA ASP A 29 6.17 -13.19 8.79
C ASP A 29 5.61 -13.26 7.36
N ALA A 30 6.02 -12.34 6.49
CA ALA A 30 5.64 -12.30 5.07
C ALA A 30 6.38 -13.35 4.22
N ARG A 31 7.31 -14.13 4.80
CA ARG A 31 8.13 -15.14 4.11
C ARG A 31 8.88 -14.58 2.88
N VAL A 32 9.35 -13.34 2.99
CA VAL A 32 10.19 -12.69 1.98
C VAL A 32 11.57 -12.38 2.56
N SER A 33 12.55 -12.09 1.70
CA SER A 33 13.83 -11.63 2.21
C SER A 33 13.71 -10.20 2.77
N LEU A 34 14.48 -9.89 3.81
CA LEU A 34 14.58 -8.53 4.37
C LEU A 34 14.97 -7.51 3.29
N GLY A 35 15.92 -7.89 2.41
CA GLY A 35 16.35 -7.05 1.30
C GLY A 35 15.21 -6.77 0.32
N TYR A 36 14.41 -7.79 -0.01
CA TYR A 36 13.26 -7.61 -0.90
C TYR A 36 12.21 -6.66 -0.30
N LEU A 37 11.82 -6.86 0.98
CA LEU A 37 10.90 -5.93 1.65
C LEU A 37 11.46 -4.50 1.70
N SER A 38 12.76 -4.36 1.94
CA SER A 38 13.44 -3.06 1.93
C SER A 38 13.40 -2.40 0.55
N GLU A 39 13.57 -3.15 -0.54
CA GLU A 39 13.44 -2.63 -1.90
C GLU A 39 11.98 -2.26 -2.23
N VAL A 40 11.00 -3.05 -1.77
CA VAL A 40 9.57 -2.75 -1.93
C VAL A 40 9.19 -1.46 -1.19
N GLU A 41 9.57 -1.30 0.07
CA GLU A 41 9.29 -0.09 0.86
C GLU A 41 9.98 1.17 0.34
N ARG A 42 10.97 1.03 -0.55
CA ARG A 42 11.63 2.14 -1.26
C ARG A 42 11.10 2.31 -2.68
N GLY A 43 10.07 1.54 -3.06
CA GLY A 43 9.52 1.41 -4.41
C GLY A 43 10.58 1.16 -5.48
N GLN A 44 11.57 0.33 -5.18
CA GLN A 44 12.59 -0.14 -6.14
C GLN A 44 12.15 -1.44 -6.85
N LYS A 45 11.10 -2.09 -6.36
CA LYS A 45 10.54 -3.32 -6.92
C LYS A 45 9.03 -3.20 -7.14
N GLU A 46 8.58 -3.78 -8.23
CA GLU A 46 7.17 -4.10 -8.45
C GLU A 46 6.89 -5.41 -7.70
N ALA A 47 6.07 -5.37 -6.66
CA ALA A 47 5.64 -6.57 -5.95
C ALA A 47 4.48 -7.24 -6.69
N SER A 48 4.50 -8.57 -6.79
CA SER A 48 3.35 -9.29 -7.32
C SER A 48 2.17 -9.19 -6.35
N SER A 49 0.96 -9.46 -6.85
CA SER A 49 -0.25 -9.46 -6.03
C SER A 49 -0.17 -10.44 -4.85
N GLU A 50 0.47 -11.61 -5.05
CA GLU A 50 0.71 -12.60 -4.00
C GLU A 50 1.66 -12.09 -2.93
N LEU A 51 2.72 -11.38 -3.32
CA LEU A 51 3.68 -10.80 -2.37
C LEU A 51 3.06 -9.64 -1.59
N LEU A 52 2.27 -8.79 -2.25
CA LEU A 52 1.50 -7.75 -1.57
C LEU A 52 0.52 -8.34 -0.56
N ALA A 53 -0.21 -9.41 -0.93
CA ALA A 53 -1.09 -10.10 -0.01
C ALA A 53 -0.34 -10.68 1.20
N SER A 54 0.83 -11.29 0.97
CA SER A 54 1.68 -11.82 2.05
C SER A 54 2.18 -10.73 3.01
N ILE A 55 2.60 -9.58 2.48
CA ILE A 55 3.05 -8.44 3.31
C ILE A 55 1.86 -7.83 4.06
N CYS A 56 0.70 -7.65 3.43
CA CYS A 56 -0.51 -7.16 4.09
C CYS A 56 -0.93 -8.08 5.24
N GLN A 57 -0.89 -9.41 5.00
CA GLN A 57 -1.17 -10.40 6.04
C GLN A 57 -0.16 -10.33 7.18
N ALA A 58 1.13 -10.18 6.88
CA ALA A 58 2.16 -10.01 7.90
C ALA A 58 1.96 -8.73 8.72
N LEU A 59 1.45 -7.66 8.11
CA LEU A 59 1.12 -6.39 8.75
C LEU A 59 -0.29 -6.37 9.38
N ASP A 60 -1.04 -7.48 9.33
CA ASP A 60 -2.41 -7.55 9.86
C ASP A 60 -3.35 -6.44 9.33
N ILE A 61 -3.23 -6.12 8.04
CA ILE A 61 -4.12 -5.18 7.35
C ILE A 61 -4.79 -5.85 6.14
N PRO A 62 -6.04 -5.49 5.81
CA PRO A 62 -6.67 -5.97 4.59
C PRO A 62 -6.06 -5.29 3.36
N LEU A 63 -5.98 -6.00 2.23
CA LEU A 63 -5.48 -5.43 0.97
C LEU A 63 -6.28 -4.20 0.52
N SER A 64 -7.59 -4.17 0.79
CA SER A 64 -8.44 -3.01 0.48
C SER A 64 -8.05 -1.76 1.25
N TYR A 65 -7.52 -1.88 2.47
CA TYR A 65 -6.98 -0.75 3.23
C TYR A 65 -5.75 -0.20 2.53
N LEU A 66 -4.77 -1.06 2.18
CA LEU A 66 -3.58 -0.64 1.42
C LEU A 66 -3.97 0.10 0.14
N LEU A 67 -4.89 -0.47 -0.65
CA LEU A 67 -5.30 0.12 -1.92
C LEU A 67 -6.04 1.45 -1.75
N ARG A 68 -6.81 1.63 -0.67
CA ARG A 68 -7.46 2.90 -0.35
C ARG A 68 -6.43 3.98 -0.02
N GLU A 69 -5.50 3.70 0.89
CA GLU A 69 -4.44 4.65 1.25
C GLU A 69 -3.57 5.04 0.05
N VAL A 70 -3.27 4.07 -0.83
CA VAL A 70 -2.55 4.33 -2.08
C VAL A 70 -3.38 5.22 -3.02
N SER A 71 -4.68 4.95 -3.16
CA SER A 71 -5.58 5.77 -3.96
C SER A 71 -5.61 7.21 -3.46
N ASP A 72 -5.73 7.41 -2.15
CA ASP A 72 -5.81 8.74 -1.54
C ASP A 72 -4.52 9.53 -1.80
N ARG A 73 -3.34 8.89 -1.69
CA ARG A 73 -2.05 9.51 -2.03
C ARG A 73 -1.92 9.87 -3.50
N LEU A 74 -2.37 8.98 -4.40
CA LEU A 74 -2.35 9.25 -5.84
C LEU A 74 -3.21 10.48 -6.19
N VAL A 75 -4.40 10.58 -5.59
CA VAL A 75 -5.31 11.73 -5.76
C VAL A 75 -4.64 13.03 -5.31
N GLU A 76 -3.97 13.03 -4.15
CA GLU A 76 -3.20 14.18 -3.66
C GLU A 76 -2.07 14.57 -4.62
N GLN A 77 -1.29 13.61 -5.11
CA GLN A 77 -0.19 13.84 -6.05
C GLN A 77 -0.67 14.34 -7.42
N GLU A 78 -1.87 13.92 -7.85
CA GLU A 78 -2.49 14.36 -9.09
C GLU A 78 -3.19 15.72 -8.96
N GLY A 79 -3.32 16.25 -7.73
CA GLY A 79 -4.05 17.49 -7.46
C GLY A 79 -5.54 17.37 -7.78
N MET A 80 -6.08 16.15 -7.71
CA MET A 80 -7.46 15.84 -8.02
C MET A 80 -8.30 15.89 -6.75
N VAL A 81 -9.58 16.25 -6.86
CA VAL A 81 -10.54 16.13 -5.77
C VAL A 81 -11.51 15.05 -6.16
N VAL A 82 -11.47 13.91 -5.45
CA VAL A 82 -12.47 12.85 -5.60
C VAL A 82 -13.58 13.14 -4.58
N PRO A 83 -14.81 13.45 -5.01
CA PRO A 83 -15.93 13.63 -4.09
C PRO A 83 -16.23 12.32 -3.34
N ASP A 84 -16.43 12.40 -2.02
CA ASP A 84 -16.85 11.26 -1.19
C ASP A 84 -18.29 10.78 -1.47
N THR A 85 -19.02 11.51 -2.30
CA THR A 85 -20.39 11.18 -2.71
C THR A 85 -20.39 10.47 -4.05
N LEU A 86 -21.23 9.43 -4.16
CA LEU A 86 -21.59 8.87 -5.45
C LEU A 86 -22.18 10.00 -6.30
N PRO A 87 -21.70 10.26 -7.53
CA PRO A 87 -22.32 11.26 -8.37
C PRO A 87 -23.78 10.86 -8.65
N ASP A 88 -24.65 11.86 -8.72
CA ASP A 88 -26.12 11.67 -8.72
C ASP A 88 -26.61 10.77 -9.87
N ASP A 89 -25.82 10.65 -10.94
CA ASP A 89 -26.08 9.81 -12.11
C ASP A 89 -25.83 8.31 -11.89
N LEU A 90 -25.12 7.94 -10.82
CA LEU A 90 -24.86 6.55 -10.42
C LEU A 90 -25.77 6.07 -9.27
N THR A 91 -26.62 6.95 -8.72
CA THR A 91 -27.57 6.63 -7.64
C THR A 91 -28.95 6.16 -8.12
N ASP A 92 -29.24 6.24 -9.42
CA ASP A 92 -30.51 5.74 -9.97
C ASP A 92 -30.39 4.25 -10.41
N PRO A 93 -31.43 3.42 -10.15
CA PRO A 93 -31.45 1.98 -10.46
C PRO A 93 -31.62 1.64 -11.94
#